data_AF-A0A0F9QKF5-F1
#
_entry.id   AF-A0A0F9QKF5-F1
#
_cell.length_a   1.000
_cell.length_b   1.000
_cell.length_c   1.000
_cell.angle_alpha   90.00
_cell.angle_beta   90.00
_cell.angle_gamma   90.00
#
_symmetry.space_group_name_H-M   'P 1'
#
loop_
_entity.id
_entity.type
_entity.pdbx_description
1 polymer ?
#
loop_
_entity_poly.entity_id
_entity_poly.type
_entity_poly.pdbx_seq_one_letter_code
_entity_poly.pdbx_strand_id
1 'polypeptide(L)'
;ATYNLLMEGFNYRPLNRLFLASPIKWKGNVVQALGRIQRPEEGKTDAIAYDYVDENIGMFVRQHESRLFRVYKKMGMEVKHS
;
A
#
# COMPACT_ATOMS: atom_id res chain seq x y z
N ALA A 1 14.73 5.20 4.34
CA ALA A 1 14.25 4.26 5.38
C ALA A 1 13.77 2.98 4.69
N THR A 2 14.22 1.82 5.17
CA THR A 2 13.93 0.50 4.56
C THR A 2 12.53 0.02 4.93
N TYR A 3 11.91 -0.78 4.04
CA TYR A 3 10.63 -1.48 4.20
C TYR A 3 10.39 -2.07 5.60
N ASN A 4 11.43 -2.53 6.30
CA ASN A 4 11.34 -3.06 7.67
C ASN A 4 10.86 -2.05 8.72
N LEU A 5 11.19 -0.75 8.62
CA LEU A 5 10.71 0.25 9.59
C LEU A 5 9.19 0.45 9.50
N LEU A 6 8.61 0.35 8.30
CA LEU A 6 7.16 0.39 8.11
C LEU A 6 6.47 -0.86 8.70
N MET A 7 7.17 -2.00 8.75
CA MET A 7 6.63 -3.29 9.20
C MET A 7 6.64 -3.43 10.73
N GLU A 8 7.72 -3.03 11.42
CA GLU A 8 7.95 -3.30 12.86
C GLU A 8 7.02 -2.56 13.83
N GLY A 9 6.18 -1.65 13.34
CA GLY A 9 5.26 -0.89 14.19
C GLY A 9 5.61 0.58 14.30
N PHE A 10 6.17 1.19 13.23
CA PHE A 10 6.19 2.64 13.10
C PHE A 10 4.74 3.17 13.14
N ASN A 11 4.38 3.71 14.30
CA ASN A 11 3.03 4.12 14.67
C ASN A 11 3.01 5.65 14.78
N TYR A 12 3.40 6.33 13.69
CA TYR A 12 3.23 7.78 13.59
C TYR A 12 1.81 8.06 13.10
N ARG A 13 0.99 8.66 13.98
CA ARG A 13 -0.47 8.79 13.79
C ARG A 13 -0.91 9.50 12.50
N PRO A 14 -0.28 10.61 12.04
CA PRO A 14 -0.74 11.34 10.85
C PRO A 14 -0.32 10.71 9.51
N LEU A 15 0.00 9.41 9.46
CA LEU A 15 0.38 8.79 8.20
C LEU A 15 -0.83 8.67 7.28
N ASN A 16 -0.85 9.47 6.21
CA ASN A 16 -1.87 9.42 5.15
C ASN A 16 -1.29 8.96 3.80
N ARG A 17 0.02 8.63 3.74
CA ARG A 17 0.72 8.20 2.52
C ARG A 17 1.44 6.87 2.75
N LEU A 18 1.25 5.93 1.83
CA LEU A 18 1.98 4.66 1.76
C LEU A 18 2.72 4.58 0.42
N PHE A 19 4.00 4.24 0.44
CA PHE A 19 4.78 4.03 -0.79
C PHE A 19 5.24 2.57 -0.84
N LEU A 20 4.81 1.84 -1.87
CA LEU A 20 5.15 0.45 -2.12
C LEU A 20 6.15 0.43 -3.29
N ALA A 21 7.43 0.47 -2.97
CA ALA A 21 8.52 0.51 -3.96
C ALA A 21 9.27 -0.84 -4.10
N SER A 22 8.78 -1.90 -3.44
CA SER A 22 9.45 -3.21 -3.42
C SER A 22 8.45 -4.34 -3.71
N PRO A 23 8.90 -5.50 -4.20
CA PRO A 23 8.04 -6.65 -4.46
C PRO A 23 7.49 -7.28 -3.17
N ILE A 24 6.43 -6.68 -2.63
CA ILE A 24 5.76 -7.15 -1.42
C ILE A 24 4.72 -8.20 -1.81
N LYS A 25 5.03 -9.47 -1.52
CA LYS A 25 4.13 -10.61 -1.79
C LYS A 25 3.08 -10.83 -0.71
N TRP A 26 3.33 -10.40 0.53
CA TRP A 26 2.48 -10.75 1.67
C TRP A 26 1.24 -9.86 1.74
N LYS A 27 0.11 -10.40 1.29
CA LYS A 27 -1.21 -9.75 1.33
C LYS A 27 -1.51 -9.13 2.70
N GLY A 28 -1.27 -9.87 3.78
CA GLY A 28 -1.56 -9.43 5.16
C GLY A 28 -0.83 -8.13 5.52
N ASN A 29 0.43 -8.02 5.10
CA ASN A 29 1.26 -6.86 5.35
C ASN A 29 0.74 -5.61 4.62
N VAL A 30 0.33 -5.77 3.34
CA VAL A 30 -0.26 -4.67 2.57
C VAL A 30 -1.57 -4.21 3.18
N VAL A 31 -2.44 -5.14 3.57
CA VAL A 31 -3.72 -4.83 4.23
C VAL A 31 -3.50 -4.07 5.54
N GLN A 32 -2.55 -4.52 6.37
CA GLN A 32 -2.23 -3.85 7.63
C GLN A 32 -1.68 -2.43 7.39
N ALA A 33 -0.76 -2.26 6.45
CA ALA A 33 -0.20 -0.94 6.12
C ALA A 33 -1.26 0.02 5.60
N LEU A 34 -2.16 -0.45 4.72
CA LEU A 34 -3.30 0.31 4.24
C LEU A 34 -4.25 0.70 5.37
N GLY A 35 -4.57 -0.23 6.27
CA GLY A 35 -5.39 0.05 7.45
C GLY A 35 -4.77 1.12 8.37
N ARG A 36 -3.44 1.15 8.51
CA ARG A 36 -2.75 2.21 9.26
C ARG A 36 -2.97 3.57 8.62
N ILE A 37 -2.82 3.69 7.30
CA ILE A 37 -3.01 4.98 6.62
C ILE A 37 -4.49 5.36 6.44
N GLN A 38 -5.44 4.44 6.56
CA GLN A 38 -6.88 4.73 6.49
C GLN A 38 -7.52 5.04 7.83
N ARG A 39 -6.78 4.89 8.95
CA ARG A 39 -7.32 5.16 10.28
C ARG A 39 -7.82 6.63 10.36
N PRO A 40 -9.06 6.86 10.85
CA PRO A 40 -9.58 8.21 11.05
C PRO A 40 -8.73 9.00 12.04
N GLU A 41 -8.48 10.27 11.73
CA GLU A 41 -7.79 11.23 12.59
C GLU A 41 -8.30 12.65 12.25
N GLU A 42 -8.32 13.53 13.24
CA GLU A 42 -8.75 14.92 13.06
C GLU A 42 -7.88 15.62 12.01
N GLY A 43 -8.51 16.30 11.04
CA GLY A 43 -7.84 17.00 9.95
C GLY A 43 -7.34 16.13 8.79
N LYS A 44 -7.52 14.80 8.85
CA LYS A 44 -7.13 13.89 7.77
C LYS A 44 -8.19 13.87 6.66
N THR A 45 -7.80 14.35 5.48
CA THR A 45 -8.72 14.47 4.33
C THR A 45 -8.66 13.27 3.38
N ASP A 46 -7.55 12.52 3.37
CA ASP A 46 -7.33 11.44 2.43
C ASP A 46 -6.37 10.35 2.97
N ALA A 47 -6.28 9.25 2.23
CA ALA A 47 -5.31 8.18 2.44
C ALA A 47 -4.90 7.62 1.06
N ILE A 48 -3.65 7.83 0.67
CA ILE A 48 -3.16 7.51 -0.67
C ILE A 48 -2.02 6.49 -0.58
N ALA A 49 -2.13 5.42 -1.37
CA ALA A 49 -1.07 4.46 -1.56
C ALA A 49 -0.50 4.59 -2.98
N TYR A 50 0.81 4.76 -3.10
CA TYR A 50 1.56 4.72 -4.34
C TYR A 50 2.17 3.33 -4.50
N ASP A 51 1.74 2.60 -5.52
CA ASP A 51 2.26 1.26 -5.85
C ASP A 51 3.15 1.35 -7.10
N TYR A 52 4.47 1.31 -6.90
CA TYR A 52 5.43 1.40 -8.00
C TYR A 52 5.66 0.02 -8.62
N VAL A 53 5.57 -0.04 -9.96
CA VAL A 53 5.69 -1.28 -10.72
C VAL A 53 6.63 -1.03 -11.89
N ASP A 54 7.69 -1.85 -12.00
CA ASP A 54 8.47 -1.93 -13.24
C ASP A 54 7.78 -2.93 -14.17
N GLU A 55 7.14 -2.41 -15.22
CA GLU A 55 6.38 -3.20 -16.19
C GLU A 55 7.26 -4.09 -17.07
N ASN A 56 8.56 -3.80 -17.13
CA ASN A 56 9.52 -4.63 -17.87
C ASN A 56 9.83 -5.95 -17.16
N ILE A 57 9.45 -6.07 -15.89
CA ILE A 57 9.71 -7.25 -15.06
C ILE A 57 8.39 -7.97 -14.81
N GLY A 58 8.12 -9.04 -15.56
CA GLY A 58 6.85 -9.78 -15.49
C GLY A 58 6.50 -10.38 -14.11
N MET A 59 7.47 -10.55 -13.21
CA MET A 59 7.17 -10.88 -11.81
C MET A 59 6.49 -9.71 -11.07
N PHE A 60 6.90 -8.47 -11.31
CA PHE A 60 6.35 -7.29 -10.66
C PHE A 60 4.94 -6.99 -11.15
N VAL A 61 4.69 -7.14 -12.46
CA VAL A 61 3.35 -7.05 -13.04
C VAL A 61 2.39 -8.03 -12.36
N ARG A 62 2.75 -9.32 -12.28
CA ARG A 62 1.91 -10.34 -11.60
C ARG A 62 1.67 -10.02 -10.12
N GLN A 63 2.64 -9.44 -9.44
CA GLN A 63 2.46 -9.04 -8.05
C GLN A 63 1.55 -7.82 -7.90
N HIS A 64 1.66 -6.84 -8.80
CA HIS A 64 0.75 -5.71 -8.88
C HIS A 64 -0.69 -6.18 -9.15
N GLU A 65 -0.91 -7.03 -10.15
CA GLU A 65 -2.23 -7.62 -10.43
C GLU A 65 -2.79 -8.34 -9.19
N SER A 66 -1.96 -9.14 -8.51
CA SER A 66 -2.35 -9.81 -7.27
C SER A 66 -2.78 -8.80 -6.19
N ARG A 67 -2.06 -7.69 -6.00
CA ARG A 67 -2.46 -6.62 -5.07
C ARG A 67 -3.76 -5.95 -5.50
N LEU A 68 -3.89 -5.62 -6.79
CA LEU A 68 -5.07 -5.00 -7.37
C LEU A 68 -6.33 -5.82 -7.09
N PHE A 69 -6.32 -7.11 -7.44
CA PHE A 69 -7.50 -7.97 -7.33
C PHE A 69 -7.74 -8.51 -5.92
N ARG A 70 -6.68 -8.78 -5.14
CA ARG A 70 -6.81 -9.45 -3.84
C ARG A 70 -6.83 -8.50 -2.66
N VAL A 71 -6.36 -7.25 -2.84
CA VAL A 71 -6.29 -6.23 -1.79
C VAL A 71 -7.11 -5.00 -2.17
N TYR A 72 -6.66 -4.20 -3.14
CA TYR A 72 -7.22 -2.86 -3.38
C TYR A 72 -8.71 -2.91 -3.74
N LYS A 73 -9.09 -3.74 -4.73
CA LYS A 73 -10.50 -3.95 -5.11
C LYS A 73 -11.33 -4.51 -3.96
N LYS A 74 -10.78 -5.42 -3.16
CA LYS A 74 -11.48 -6.00 -1.98
C LYS A 74 -11.68 -4.99 -0.85
N MET A 75 -10.80 -4.01 -0.73
CA MET A 75 -10.90 -2.92 0.24
C MET A 75 -11.72 -1.73 -0.28
N GLY A 76 -12.31 -1.82 -1.49
CA GLY A 76 -13.11 -0.75 -2.08
C GLY A 76 -12.30 0.50 -2.43
N MET A 77 -10.98 0.36 -2.62
CA MET A 77 -10.11 1.49 -2.94
C MET A 77 -10.31 1.93 -4.40
N GLU A 78 -10.32 3.24 -4.62
CA GLU A 78 -10.17 3.80 -5.96
C GLU A 78 -8.74 3.60 -6.44
N VAL A 79 -8.57 3.08 -7.65
CA VAL A 79 -7.26 2.87 -8.28
C VAL A 79 -7.17 3.74 -9.51
N LYS A 80 -6.15 4.61 -9.55
CA LYS A 80 -5.83 5.47 -10.68
C LYS A 80 -4.52 5.00 -11.29
N HIS A 81 -4.47 4.95 -12.61
CA HIS A 81 -3.24 4.76 -13.37
C HIS A 81 -2.71 6.15 -13.74
N SER A 82 -1.42 6.39 -13.49
CA SER A 82 -0.71 7.65 -13.78
C SER A 82 0.34 7.40 -14.84
#